data_AF-A0A6J1W1R3-F1
#
_entry.id   AF-A0A6J1W1R3-F1
#
_cell.length_a   1.000
_cell.length_b   1.000
_cell.length_c   1.000
_cell.angle_alpha   90.00
_cell.angle_beta   90.00
_cell.angle_gamma   90.00
#
_symmetry.space_group_name_H-M   'P 1'
#
loop_
_entity.id
_entity.type
_entity.pdbx_description
1 polymer ?
#
loop_
_entity_poly.entity_id
_entity_poly.type
_entity_poly.pdbx_seq_one_letter_code
_entity_poly.pdbx_strand_id
1 'polypeptide(L)'
;MRSDDDLSTVSEELYNRKIRVPPFSHTLDGLVAFTTYHVRVACHSTEGHSPWTHWVAMDTLEGVPATAPENIEAKQNGSCCTILRWRQPRGSINGILQGYKLVCQSGDSPEVVVDVGLTNETVLSLNSSVQNLTVRIAAYTSAGDGPWSEAITILSSEPGELLPAPQS
;
A
#
# COMPACT_ATOMS: atom_id res chain seq x y z
N MET A 1 4.53 28.83 42.00
CA MET A 1 4.18 29.96 41.12
C MET A 1 5.16 29.89 39.95
N ARG A 2 4.78 29.20 38.88
CA ARG A 2 5.59 29.06 37.66
C ARG A 2 4.81 29.75 36.56
N SER A 3 5.40 30.83 36.11
CA SER A 3 4.86 31.80 35.17
C SER A 3 4.75 31.21 33.77
N ASP A 4 3.79 31.75 33.02
CA ASP A 4 3.51 31.60 31.60
C ASP A 4 4.68 31.07 30.76
N ASP A 5 4.75 29.75 30.58
CA ASP A 5 5.56 29.11 29.54
C ASP A 5 4.85 29.29 28.19
N ASP A 6 5.26 30.34 27.50
CA ASP A 6 5.39 30.49 26.05
C ASP A 6 4.66 29.43 25.18
N LEU A 7 3.40 29.74 24.85
CA LEU A 7 2.53 28.95 23.95
C LEU A 7 2.95 29.03 22.46
N SER A 8 4.16 29.48 22.14
CA SER A 8 4.57 29.78 20.76
C SER A 8 5.15 28.60 19.97
N THR A 9 5.25 27.39 20.53
CA THR A 9 5.58 26.18 19.76
C THR A 9 4.44 25.17 19.81
N VAL A 10 3.29 25.53 19.23
CA VAL A 10 2.30 24.53 18.86
C VAL A 10 2.81 23.87 17.58
N SER A 11 3.52 22.75 17.73
CA SER A 11 3.96 21.93 16.61
C SER A 11 2.75 21.49 15.77
N GLU A 12 2.98 21.27 14.47
CA GLU A 12 2.04 20.78 13.45
C GLU A 12 1.27 19.46 13.81
N GLU A 13 1.43 18.95 15.04
CA GLU A 13 0.88 17.69 15.55
C GLU A 13 -0.38 17.87 16.43
N LEU A 14 -0.78 19.10 16.75
CA LEU A 14 -1.92 19.34 17.64
C LEU A 14 -3.19 19.77 16.89
N TYR A 15 -4.11 18.82 16.68
CA TYR A 15 -5.45 19.13 16.18
C TYR A 15 -6.37 19.62 17.32
N ASN A 16 -6.83 20.88 17.24
CA ASN A 16 -7.75 21.47 18.22
C ASN A 16 -9.06 21.92 17.56
N ARG A 17 -10.19 21.37 18.02
CA ARG A 17 -11.52 21.67 17.46
C ARG A 17 -12.51 22.09 18.54
N LYS A 18 -13.17 23.23 18.32
CA LYS A 18 -14.33 23.66 19.13
C LYS A 18 -15.60 23.06 18.54
N ILE A 19 -16.27 22.22 19.32
CA ILE A 19 -17.50 21.53 18.92
C ILE A 19 -18.67 22.19 19.65
N ARG A 20 -19.75 22.50 18.93
CA ARG A 20 -21.00 22.99 19.53
C ARG A 20 -21.78 21.81 20.06
N VAL A 21 -22.26 21.94 21.29
CA VAL A 21 -23.04 20.93 21.97
C VAL A 21 -24.45 21.49 22.20
N PRO A 22 -25.53 20.74 21.91
CA PRO A 22 -25.56 19.40 21.29
C PRO A 22 -25.22 19.38 19.78
N PRO A 23 -24.76 18.23 19.21
CA PRO A 23 -24.66 16.91 19.84
C PRO A 23 -23.43 16.72 20.75
N PHE A 24 -23.50 15.74 21.67
CA PHE A 24 -22.40 15.34 22.56
C PHE A 24 -21.43 14.33 21.91
N SER A 25 -21.39 14.29 20.58
CA SER A 25 -20.53 13.40 19.79
C SER A 25 -19.88 14.17 18.65
N HIS A 26 -18.67 13.74 18.28
CA HIS A 26 -17.94 14.28 17.15
C HIS A 26 -17.07 13.19 16.53
N THR A 27 -17.07 13.13 15.21
CA THR A 27 -16.22 12.22 14.44
C THR A 27 -14.96 12.97 14.00
N LEU A 28 -13.80 12.36 14.23
CA LEU A 28 -12.52 12.84 13.71
C LEU A 28 -12.23 12.11 12.41
N ASP A 29 -12.19 12.85 11.30
CA ASP A 29 -11.93 12.32 9.96
C ASP A 29 -10.53 12.74 9.47
N GLY A 30 -10.04 12.09 8.41
CA GLY A 30 -8.74 12.42 7.81
C GLY A 30 -7.54 12.01 8.65
N LEU A 31 -7.72 11.08 9.57
CA LEU A 31 -6.62 10.48 10.34
C LEU A 31 -5.79 9.55 9.45
N VAL A 32 -4.48 9.50 9.70
CA VAL A 32 -3.57 8.57 9.04
C VAL A 32 -3.87 7.17 9.54
N ALA A 33 -4.02 6.22 8.62
CA ALA A 33 -4.30 4.83 8.95
C ALA A 33 -3.13 4.19 9.72
N PHE A 34 -3.43 3.14 10.48
CA PHE A 34 -2.48 2.40 11.31
C PHE A 34 -1.57 3.30 12.18
N THR A 35 -2.15 4.35 12.75
CA THR A 35 -1.46 5.35 13.58
C THR A 35 -2.18 5.53 14.93
N THR A 36 -1.40 5.68 16.01
CA THR A 36 -1.91 5.98 17.35
C THR A 36 -2.08 7.48 17.56
N TYR A 37 -3.29 7.93 17.88
CA TYR A 37 -3.61 9.30 18.24
C TYR A 37 -3.89 9.42 19.74
N HIS A 38 -3.55 10.56 20.33
CA HIS A 38 -3.90 10.88 21.71
C HIS A 38 -4.96 11.98 21.71
N VAL A 39 -6.11 11.72 22.36
CA VAL A 39 -7.26 12.63 22.39
C VAL A 39 -7.60 13.01 23.83
N ARG A 40 -7.96 14.27 24.04
CA ARG A 40 -8.55 14.77 25.28
C ARG A 40 -9.56 15.87 24.96
N VAL A 41 -10.49 16.11 25.87
CA VAL A 41 -11.54 17.12 25.70
C VAL A 41 -11.64 18.03 26.93
N ALA A 42 -12.18 19.23 26.74
CA ALA A 42 -12.54 20.16 27.81
C ALA A 42 -13.85 20.85 27.45
N CYS A 43 -14.67 21.16 28.45
CA CYS A 43 -15.88 21.96 28.26
C CYS A 43 -15.50 23.43 28.11
N HIS A 44 -16.20 24.14 27.23
CA HIS A 44 -16.02 25.57 27.02
C HIS A 44 -17.37 26.27 27.14
N SER A 45 -17.48 27.22 28.07
CA SER A 45 -18.64 28.10 28.26
C SER A 45 -18.23 29.57 28.14
N THR A 46 -19.19 30.50 28.28
CA THR A 46 -18.90 31.94 28.33
C THR A 46 -18.00 32.32 29.50
N GLU A 47 -18.04 31.55 30.59
CA GLU A 47 -17.26 31.78 31.80
C GLU A 47 -15.84 31.21 31.70
N GLY A 48 -15.52 30.43 30.65
CA GLY A 48 -14.20 29.88 30.40
C GLY A 48 -14.16 28.39 30.08
N HIS A 49 -12.97 27.81 30.16
CA HIS A 49 -12.72 26.39 29.92
C HIS A 49 -12.66 25.59 31.24
N SER A 50 -13.24 24.39 31.24
CA SER A 50 -12.98 23.41 32.31
C SER A 50 -11.53 22.90 32.22
N PRO A 51 -11.02 22.23 33.27
CA PRO A 51 -9.85 21.39 33.13
C PRO A 51 -10.03 20.38 32.00
N TRP A 52 -8.93 20.06 31.31
CA TRP A 52 -8.89 19.01 30.31
C TRP A 52 -9.04 17.62 30.96
N THR A 53 -9.64 16.68 30.23
CA THR A 53 -9.55 15.26 30.59
C THR A 53 -8.10 14.77 30.51
N HIS A 54 -7.84 13.60 31.09
CA HIS A 54 -6.64 12.82 30.77
C HIS A 54 -6.59 12.50 29.27
N TRP A 55 -5.37 12.27 28.77
CA TRP A 55 -5.15 11.79 27.41
C TRP A 55 -5.60 10.34 27.28
N VAL A 56 -6.31 10.04 26.21
CA VAL A 56 -6.71 8.68 25.82
C VAL A 56 -6.04 8.36 24.50
N ALA A 57 -5.30 7.25 24.44
CA ALA A 57 -4.71 6.73 23.22
C ALA A 57 -5.76 5.94 22.42
N MET A 58 -5.78 6.16 21.10
CA MET A 58 -6.70 5.51 20.16
C MET A 58 -5.95 5.16 18.88
N ASP A 59 -6.06 3.91 18.44
CA ASP A 59 -5.46 3.45 17.20
C ASP A 59 -6.48 3.53 16.07
N THR A 60 -6.07 4.11 14.94
CA THR A 60 -6.86 4.02 13.71
C THR A 60 -6.75 2.62 13.11
N LEU A 61 -7.78 2.21 12.37
CA LEU A 61 -7.75 0.97 11.60
C LEU A 61 -6.62 0.96 10.56
N GLU A 62 -6.24 -0.24 10.11
CA GLU A 62 -5.40 -0.39 8.93
C GLU A 62 -6.10 0.17 7.68
N GLY A 63 -5.29 0.64 6.75
CA GLY A 63 -5.66 1.02 5.40
C GLY A 63 -4.88 0.18 4.39
N VAL A 64 -5.17 0.38 3.11
CA VAL A 64 -4.47 -0.29 2.01
C VAL A 64 -3.13 0.37 1.71
N PRO A 65 -2.15 -0.34 1.13
CA PRO A 65 -0.90 0.26 0.68
C PRO A 65 -1.16 1.44 -0.26
N ALA A 66 -0.46 2.55 -0.03
CA ALA A 66 -0.67 3.81 -0.75
C ALA A 66 -0.13 3.78 -2.19
N THR A 67 0.89 2.96 -2.46
CA THR A 67 1.54 2.85 -3.77
C THR A 67 1.71 1.40 -4.17
N ALA A 68 1.86 1.15 -5.47
CA ALA A 68 2.14 -0.17 -6.00
C ALA A 68 3.58 -0.62 -5.65
N PRO A 69 3.89 -1.93 -5.77
CA PRO A 69 5.26 -2.43 -5.74
C PRO A 69 6.13 -1.78 -6.81
N GLU A 70 7.44 -1.67 -6.55
CA GLU A 70 8.38 -1.00 -7.44
C GLU A 70 9.36 -1.96 -8.12
N ASN A 71 10.09 -1.45 -9.11
CA ASN A 71 11.17 -2.15 -9.80
C ASN A 71 10.76 -3.57 -10.22
N ILE A 72 9.61 -3.65 -10.91
CA ILE A 72 9.08 -4.90 -11.40
C ILE A 72 9.93 -5.33 -12.60
N GLU A 73 10.66 -6.42 -12.43
CA GLU A 73 11.55 -6.98 -13.41
C GLU A 73 11.05 -8.35 -13.85
N ALA A 74 11.02 -8.57 -15.16
CA ALA A 74 10.72 -9.87 -15.75
C ALA A 74 11.96 -10.39 -16.47
N LYS A 75 12.48 -11.52 -16.00
CA LYS A 75 13.63 -12.19 -16.62
C LYS A 75 13.20 -13.55 -17.12
N GLN A 76 13.31 -13.76 -18.43
CA GLN A 76 13.13 -15.09 -19.00
C GLN A 76 14.19 -16.05 -18.46
N ASN A 77 13.74 -17.24 -18.08
CA ASN A 77 14.56 -18.34 -17.60
C ASN A 77 14.25 -19.60 -18.43
N GLY A 78 14.75 -19.64 -19.66
CA GLY A 78 14.38 -20.64 -20.65
C GLY A 78 13.09 -20.29 -21.40
N SER A 79 12.59 -21.23 -22.19
CA SER A 79 11.54 -20.96 -23.18
C SER A 79 10.11 -20.87 -22.61
N CYS A 80 9.88 -21.38 -21.39
CA CYS A 80 8.56 -21.46 -20.78
C CYS A 80 8.49 -20.86 -19.36
N CYS A 81 9.59 -20.34 -18.82
CA CYS A 81 9.61 -19.82 -17.46
C CYS A 81 10.06 -18.36 -17.45
N THR A 82 9.36 -17.52 -16.69
CA THR A 82 9.78 -16.14 -16.42
C THR A 82 9.84 -15.92 -14.93
N ILE A 83 10.98 -15.40 -14.46
CA ILE A 83 11.16 -14.99 -13.07
C ILE A 83 10.72 -13.54 -12.98
N LEU A 84 9.72 -13.29 -12.13
CA LEU A 84 9.25 -11.96 -11.77
C LEU A 84 9.84 -11.56 -10.43
N ARG A 85 10.38 -10.35 -10.35
CA ARG A 85 10.93 -9.76 -9.14
C ARG A 85 10.37 -8.36 -8.95
N TRP A 86 10.15 -7.96 -7.71
CA TRP A 86 9.71 -6.61 -7.37
C TRP A 86 10.27 -6.17 -6.02
N ARG A 87 10.08 -4.91 -5.69
CA ARG A 87 10.35 -4.32 -4.39
C ARG A 87 9.05 -3.87 -3.73
N GLN A 88 9.06 -3.84 -2.41
CA GLN A 88 7.96 -3.31 -1.61
C GLN A 88 7.60 -1.87 -2.04
N PRO A 89 6.32 -1.46 -1.93
CA PRO A 89 5.92 -0.07 -2.12
C PRO A 89 6.80 0.93 -1.36
N ARG A 90 7.20 2.03 -2.02
CA ARG A 90 7.89 3.15 -1.35
C ARG A 90 6.97 3.98 -0.48
N GLY A 91 5.68 4.07 -0.84
CA GLY A 91 4.67 4.76 -0.06
C GLY A 91 4.34 4.04 1.23
N SER A 92 3.51 4.68 2.06
CA SER A 92 3.02 4.06 3.29
C SER A 92 2.25 2.78 2.98
N ILE A 93 2.54 1.71 3.73
CA ILE A 93 1.75 0.48 3.69
C ILE A 93 0.37 0.69 4.35
N ASN A 94 0.26 1.69 5.23
CA ASN A 94 -0.94 1.99 6.02
C ASN A 94 -1.44 0.81 6.87
N GLY A 95 -0.57 -0.13 7.21
CA GLY A 95 -0.94 -1.35 7.92
C GLY A 95 0.21 -2.35 7.97
N ILE A 96 -0.13 -3.60 8.25
CA ILE A 96 0.81 -4.72 8.24
C ILE A 96 0.73 -5.39 6.86
N LEU A 97 1.83 -5.36 6.10
CA LEU A 97 1.91 -6.02 4.81
C LEU A 97 1.63 -7.52 4.98
N GLN A 98 0.59 -8.01 4.30
CA GLN A 98 0.16 -9.41 4.33
C GLN A 98 0.68 -10.21 3.13
N GLY A 99 0.95 -9.55 2.00
CA GLY A 99 1.51 -10.20 0.82
C GLY A 99 1.36 -9.39 -0.46
N TYR A 100 1.60 -10.07 -1.57
CA TYR A 100 1.42 -9.53 -2.92
C TYR A 100 0.47 -10.42 -3.73
N LYS A 101 -0.23 -9.78 -4.66
CA LYS A 101 -1.07 -10.45 -5.66
C LYS A 101 -0.61 -10.06 -7.05
N LEU A 102 -0.74 -10.99 -7.98
CA LEU A 102 -0.49 -10.79 -9.40
C LEU A 102 -1.83 -10.86 -10.15
N VAL A 103 -2.02 -9.96 -11.11
CA VAL A 103 -3.05 -10.09 -12.14
C VAL A 103 -2.35 -10.41 -13.45
N CYS A 104 -2.72 -11.53 -14.04
CA CYS A 104 -2.16 -12.05 -15.29
C CYS A 104 -3.23 -12.09 -16.38
N GLN A 105 -2.93 -11.57 -17.57
CA GLN A 105 -3.85 -11.57 -18.71
C GLN A 105 -3.12 -11.79 -20.04
N SER A 106 -3.58 -12.74 -20.86
CA SER A 106 -2.99 -13.08 -22.15
C SER A 106 -3.95 -12.71 -23.28
N GLY A 107 -3.67 -11.60 -23.98
CA GLY A 107 -4.58 -11.10 -25.02
C GLY A 107 -6.00 -10.88 -24.48
N ASP A 108 -7.00 -11.47 -25.13
CA ASP A 108 -8.42 -11.38 -24.73
C ASP A 108 -8.83 -12.42 -23.67
N SER A 109 -7.88 -13.12 -23.04
CA SER A 109 -8.20 -14.05 -21.96
C SER A 109 -8.79 -13.31 -20.75
N PRO A 110 -9.60 -13.98 -19.91
CA PRO A 110 -9.96 -13.42 -18.61
C PRO A 110 -8.70 -13.18 -17.77
N GLU A 111 -8.77 -12.14 -16.93
CA GLU A 111 -7.73 -11.87 -15.94
C GLU A 111 -7.73 -12.96 -14.86
N VAL A 112 -6.54 -13.41 -14.47
CA VAL A 112 -6.35 -14.37 -13.38
C VAL A 112 -5.61 -13.68 -12.25
N VAL A 113 -6.20 -13.68 -11.05
CA VAL A 113 -5.57 -13.16 -9.82
C VAL A 113 -4.88 -14.31 -9.10
N VAL A 114 -3.61 -14.13 -8.74
CA VAL A 114 -2.81 -15.11 -8.00
C VAL A 114 -2.22 -14.44 -6.77
N ASP A 115 -2.51 -14.99 -5.59
CA ASP A 115 -1.86 -14.58 -4.35
C ASP A 115 -0.51 -15.31 -4.22
N VAL A 116 0.57 -14.54 -4.08
CA VAL A 116 1.94 -15.06 -3.95
C VAL A 116 2.48 -14.88 -2.52
N GLY A 117 1.67 -14.36 -1.60
CA GLY A 117 2.04 -14.14 -0.21
C GLY A 117 3.19 -13.14 -0.04
N LEU A 118 3.93 -13.27 1.07
CA LEU A 118 5.08 -12.44 1.42
C LEU A 118 6.35 -12.90 0.69
N THR A 119 6.36 -12.77 -0.63
CA THR A 119 7.54 -12.94 -1.48
C THR A 119 7.81 -11.69 -2.31
N ASN A 120 9.06 -11.51 -2.70
CA ASN A 120 9.48 -10.46 -3.65
C ASN A 120 9.89 -11.05 -5.01
N GLU A 121 9.72 -12.36 -5.16
CA GLU A 121 10.03 -13.10 -6.38
C GLU A 121 9.03 -14.24 -6.59
N THR A 122 8.59 -14.45 -7.83
CA THR A 122 7.81 -15.62 -8.22
C THR A 122 8.16 -16.08 -9.63
N VAL A 123 7.87 -17.34 -9.94
CA VAL A 123 8.14 -17.93 -11.26
C VAL A 123 6.81 -18.18 -11.96
N LEU A 124 6.63 -17.54 -13.12
CA LEU A 124 5.51 -17.81 -14.01
C LEU A 124 5.90 -18.88 -15.03
N SER A 125 5.10 -19.95 -15.08
CA SER A 125 5.19 -20.99 -16.10
C SER A 125 4.22 -20.69 -17.24
N LEU A 126 4.76 -20.31 -18.39
CA LEU A 126 4.04 -19.98 -19.61
C LEU A 126 3.91 -21.21 -20.49
N ASN A 127 2.70 -21.50 -20.96
CA ASN A 127 2.51 -22.48 -22.01
C ASN A 127 2.83 -21.86 -23.39
N SER A 128 3.07 -22.69 -24.40
CA SER A 128 3.38 -22.22 -25.76
C SER A 128 2.21 -21.51 -26.47
N SER A 129 1.02 -21.51 -25.88
CA SER A 129 -0.17 -20.83 -26.40
C SER A 129 -0.36 -19.42 -25.83
N VAL A 130 0.36 -19.07 -24.76
CA VAL A 130 0.34 -17.73 -24.17
C VAL A 130 1.28 -16.82 -24.94
N GLN A 131 0.68 -15.86 -25.63
CA GLN A 131 1.37 -14.78 -26.32
C GLN A 131 0.96 -13.46 -25.67
N ASN A 132 1.94 -12.58 -25.44
CA ASN A 132 1.75 -11.25 -24.86
C ASN A 132 1.07 -11.30 -23.48
N LEU A 133 1.66 -12.01 -22.52
CA LEU A 133 1.14 -12.04 -21.15
C LEU A 133 1.42 -10.69 -20.48
N THR A 134 0.38 -9.98 -20.10
CA THR A 134 0.48 -8.79 -19.26
C THR A 134 0.38 -9.19 -17.80
N VAL A 135 1.24 -8.62 -16.96
CA VAL A 135 1.26 -8.86 -15.52
C VAL A 135 1.26 -7.53 -14.77
N ARG A 136 0.41 -7.44 -13.75
CA ARG A 136 0.39 -6.35 -12.77
C ARG A 136 0.54 -6.93 -11.37
N ILE A 137 1.15 -6.17 -10.47
CA ILE A 137 1.39 -6.61 -9.09
C ILE A 137 0.83 -5.57 -8.13
N ALA A 138 0.14 -6.02 -7.07
CA ALA A 138 -0.32 -5.18 -5.97
C ALA A 138 0.15 -5.77 -4.63
N ALA A 139 0.41 -4.89 -3.66
CA ALA A 139 0.60 -5.27 -2.26
C ALA A 139 -0.73 -5.19 -1.52
N TYR A 140 -0.92 -5.95 -0.44
CA TYR A 140 -2.15 -5.89 0.36
C TYR A 140 -1.91 -5.97 1.87
N THR A 141 -2.83 -5.38 2.62
CA THR A 141 -2.93 -5.46 4.10
C THR A 141 -4.23 -6.16 4.50
N SER A 142 -4.53 -6.22 5.81
CA SER A 142 -5.83 -6.72 6.29
C SER A 142 -7.01 -5.87 5.81
N ALA A 143 -6.76 -4.60 5.47
CA ALA A 143 -7.77 -3.68 4.96
C ALA A 143 -8.08 -3.89 3.45
N GLY A 144 -7.21 -4.58 2.71
CA GLY A 144 -7.41 -4.90 1.30
C GLY A 144 -6.22 -4.61 0.40
N ASP A 145 -6.49 -4.57 -0.91
CA ASP A 145 -5.48 -4.43 -1.96
C ASP A 145 -5.12 -2.97 -2.21
N GLY A 146 -3.83 -2.68 -2.29
CA GLY A 146 -3.32 -1.40 -2.76
C GLY A 146 -3.47 -1.24 -4.27
N PRO A 147 -2.98 -0.13 -4.86
CA PRO A 147 -3.03 0.07 -6.29
C PRO A 147 -2.17 -0.97 -7.03
N TRP A 148 -2.68 -1.44 -8.17
CA TRP A 148 -1.93 -2.28 -9.10
C TRP A 148 -0.82 -1.48 -9.78
N SER A 149 0.31 -2.13 -10.03
CA SER A 149 1.39 -1.56 -10.81
C SER A 149 0.99 -1.31 -12.27
N GLU A 150 1.84 -0.56 -12.97
CA GLU A 150 1.85 -0.57 -14.43
C GLU A 150 1.98 -2.00 -14.96
N ALA A 151 1.35 -2.26 -16.10
CA ALA A 151 1.38 -3.57 -16.73
C ALA A 151 2.74 -3.80 -17.41
N ILE A 152 3.37 -4.91 -17.09
CA ILE A 152 4.55 -5.39 -17.82
C ILE A 152 4.13 -6.48 -18.80
N THR A 153 4.61 -6.40 -20.04
CA THR A 153 4.36 -7.42 -21.07
C THR A 153 5.50 -8.41 -21.10
N ILE A 154 5.18 -9.67 -20.86
CA ILE A 154 6.08 -10.81 -20.97
C ILE A 154 5.82 -11.47 -22.32
N LEU A 155 6.83 -11.43 -23.18
CA LEU A 155 6.85 -12.17 -24.43
C LEU A 155 7.33 -13.59 -24.13
N SER A 156 6.68 -14.61 -24.68
CA SER A 156 7.28 -15.95 -24.75
C SER A 156 8.37 -15.92 -25.83
N SER A 157 9.53 -16.52 -25.57
CA SER A 157 10.58 -16.61 -26.60
C SER A 157 10.05 -17.42 -27.78
N GLU A 158 10.21 -16.93 -29.01
CA GLU A 158 9.91 -17.74 -30.19
C GLU A 158 10.79 -19.01 -30.21
N PRO A 159 10.24 -20.16 -30.62
CA PRO A 159 11.06 -21.36 -30.83
C PRO A 159 11.95 -21.17 -32.06
N GLY A 160 13.20 -20.71 -31.84
CA GLY A 160 14.28 -20.89 -32.82
C GLY A 160 15.14 -19.65 -33.05
N GLU A 161 16.12 -19.43 -32.18
CA GLU A 161 17.37 -18.80 -32.62
C GLU A 161 18.40 -19.92 -32.78
N LEU A 162 18.42 -20.52 -33.98
CA LEU A 162 19.53 -21.35 -34.44
C LEU A 162 20.76 -20.44 -34.51
N LEU A 163 21.69 -20.63 -33.58
CA LEU A 163 23.04 -20.09 -33.74
C LEU A 163 23.57 -20.51 -35.13
N PRO A 164 24.09 -19.58 -35.96
CA PRO A 164 24.71 -19.98 -37.21
C PRO A 164 25.87 -20.92 -36.90
N ALA A 165 25.88 -22.10 -37.53
CA ALA A 165 26.96 -23.06 -37.40
C ALA A 165 28.29 -22.39 -37.77
N PRO A 166 29.39 -22.66 -37.04
CA PRO A 166 30.69 -22.12 -37.40
C PRO A 166 31.02 -22.55 -38.83
N GLN A 167 31.21 -21.56 -39.70
CA GLN A 167 31.75 -21.79 -41.04
C GLN A 167 33.17 -22.34 -40.87
N SER A 168 33.42 -23.42 -41.61
CA SER A 168 34.63 -24.27 -41.64
C SER A 168 35.96 -23.52 -41.67
#